data_AF-A0A914NC69-F1
#
_entry.id   AF-A0A914NC69-F1
#
_cell.length_a   1.000
_cell.length_b   1.000
_cell.length_c   1.000
_cell.angle_alpha   90.00
_cell.angle_beta   90.00
_cell.angle_gamma   90.00
#
_symmetry.space_group_name_H-M   'P 1'
#
loop_
_entity.id
_entity.type
_entity.pdbx_description
1 polymer ?
#
loop_
_entity_poly.entity_id
_entity_poly.type
_entity_poly.pdbx_seq_one_letter_code
_entity_poly.pdbx_strand_id
1 'polypeptide(L)'
;MYPLLRISWVTQSILHLFTSSKSKYKKHRNVALFEQFALFGHWFWVFLQLWLLPSFYIRIVYFAISQFVAGTLIALVVSYNHNSVPKFPENSGLLNNFAALHILTTRNMKSSPFVDWFWGGLNFQSLLNDNQLLYTISQAL
;
A
#
# COMPACT_ATOMS: atom_id res chain seq x y z
N MET A 1 -12.89 -6.82 7.62
CA MET A 1 -11.44 -6.65 7.90
C MET A 1 -10.85 -5.32 7.40
N TYR A 2 -11.53 -4.55 6.55
CA TYR A 2 -10.95 -3.36 5.89
C TYR A 2 -10.45 -2.24 6.83
N PRO A 3 -11.15 -1.81 7.88
CA PRO A 3 -10.68 -0.69 8.71
C PRO A 3 -9.45 -1.04 9.56
N LEU A 4 -9.29 -2.33 9.89
CA LEU A 4 -8.18 -2.82 10.72
C LEU A 4 -6.85 -2.86 9.96
N LEU A 5 -6.87 -2.71 8.63
CA LEU A 5 -5.67 -2.66 7.81
C LEU A 5 -4.72 -1.53 8.25
N ARG A 6 -5.28 -0.43 8.80
CA ARG A 6 -4.50 0.67 9.39
C ARG A 6 -3.62 0.20 10.54
N ILE A 7 -4.14 -0.66 11.42
CA ILE A 7 -3.38 -1.18 12.56
C ILE A 7 -2.21 -2.03 12.04
N SER A 8 -2.49 -2.94 11.12
CA SER A 8 -1.44 -3.76 10.49
C SER A 8 -0.36 -2.90 9.85
N TRP A 9 -0.74 -1.89 9.08
CA TRP A 9 0.20 -0.96 8.44
C TRP A 9 1.07 -0.22 9.46
N VAL A 10 0.47 0.36 10.50
CA VAL A 10 1.21 1.09 11.54
C VAL A 10 2.17 0.17 12.27
N THR A 11 1.73 -1.04 12.65
CA THR A 11 2.59 -2.03 13.30
C THR A 11 3.77 -2.40 12.41
N GLN A 12 3.53 -2.68 11.12
CA GLN A 12 4.59 -3.01 10.17
C GLN A 12 5.55 -1.83 9.94
N SER A 13 5.06 -0.59 9.90
CA SER A 13 5.91 0.60 9.80
C SER A 13 6.83 0.74 11.03
N ILE A 14 6.30 0.50 12.23
CA ILE A 14 7.09 0.54 13.47
C ILE A 14 8.13 -0.58 13.50
N LEU A 15 7.74 -1.81 13.14
CA LEU A 15 8.68 -2.93 13.04
C LEU A 15 9.78 -2.67 12.00
N HIS A 16 9.43 -2.05 10.87
CA HIS A 16 10.38 -1.69 9.83
C HIS A 16 11.49 -0.75 10.35
N LEU A 17 11.16 0.23 11.20
CA LEU A 17 12.17 1.12 11.82
C LEU A 17 13.31 0.38 12.50
N PHE A 18 13.00 -0.73 13.19
CA PHE A 18 13.97 -1.50 13.96
C PHE A 18 14.78 -2.48 13.10
N THR A 19 14.34 -2.74 11.87
CA THR A 19 14.95 -3.72 10.96
C THR A 19 15.69 -3.08 9.79
N SER A 20 15.31 -1.87 9.36
CA SER A 20 15.82 -1.21 8.16
C SER A 20 17.32 -0.92 8.22
N SER A 21 17.87 -0.50 9.37
CA SER A 21 19.32 -0.30 9.56
C SER A 21 20.14 -1.59 9.44
N LYS A 22 19.53 -2.76 9.68
CA LYS A 22 20.16 -4.08 9.58
C LYS A 22 19.75 -4.85 8.31
N SER A 23 19.03 -4.19 7.40
CA SER A 23 18.53 -4.84 6.18
C SER A 23 19.67 -5.37 5.32
N LYS A 24 19.45 -6.51 4.64
CA LYS A 24 20.40 -7.07 3.67
C LYS A 24 20.62 -6.13 2.48
N TYR A 25 19.62 -5.32 2.14
CA TYR A 25 19.68 -4.41 0.99
C TYR A 25 20.30 -3.06 1.36
N LYS A 26 21.32 -2.64 0.61
CA LYS A 26 22.05 -1.37 0.81
C LYS A 26 21.12 -0.15 0.79
N LYS A 27 20.10 -0.16 -0.08
CA LYS A 27 19.11 0.93 -0.19
C LYS A 27 18.44 1.23 1.15
N HIS A 28 17.91 0.20 1.82
CA HIS A 28 17.21 0.37 3.10
C HIS A 28 18.13 0.88 4.21
N ARG A 29 19.38 0.42 4.26
CA ARG A 29 20.35 0.91 5.24
C ARG A 29 20.66 2.39 5.04
N ASN A 30 20.83 2.83 3.80
CA ASN A 30 21.17 4.21 3.47
C ASN A 30 20.07 5.22 3.84
N VAL A 31 18.80 4.82 3.70
CA VAL A 31 17.65 5.70 3.99
C VAL A 31 17.10 5.51 5.40
N ALA A 32 17.59 4.54 6.18
CA ALA A 32 17.01 4.14 7.45
C ALA A 32 16.86 5.32 8.44
N LEU A 33 17.89 6.16 8.59
CA LEU A 33 17.81 7.33 9.48
C LEU A 33 16.75 8.32 9.02
N PHE A 34 16.66 8.56 7.71
CA PHE A 34 15.64 9.45 7.15
C PHE A 34 14.23 8.89 7.37
N GLU A 35 14.01 7.61 7.10
CA GLU A 35 12.73 6.92 7.36
C GLU A 35 12.36 7.01 8.86
N GLN A 36 13.33 6.89 9.76
CA GLN A 36 13.13 7.02 11.21
C GLN A 36 12.69 8.43 11.62
N PHE A 37 13.41 9.46 11.18
CA PHE A 37 13.04 10.84 11.49
C PHE A 37 11.72 11.25 10.84
N ALA A 38 11.45 10.79 9.62
CA ALA A 38 10.19 11.07 8.93
C ALA A 38 9.00 10.44 9.67
N LEU A 39 9.13 9.19 10.13
CA LEU A 39 8.06 8.52 10.88
C LEU A 39 7.87 9.13 12.27
N PHE A 40 8.97 9.49 12.95
CA PHE A 40 8.89 10.24 14.21
C PHE A 40 8.18 11.59 14.02
N GLY A 41 8.59 12.36 13.01
CA GLY A 41 7.98 13.65 12.66
C GLY A 41 6.50 13.52 12.34
N HIS A 42 6.10 12.47 11.62
CA HIS A 42 4.69 12.16 11.35
C HIS A 42 3.89 11.97 12.65
N TRP A 43 4.35 11.11 13.55
CA TRP A 43 3.64 10.86 14.81
C TRP A 43 3.63 12.06 15.74
N PHE A 44 4.75 12.79 15.82
CA PHE A 44 4.82 14.06 16.53
C PHE A 44 3.75 15.05 16.01
N TRP A 45 3.64 15.18 14.69
CA TRP A 45 2.64 16.05 14.07
C TRP A 45 1.20 15.62 14.39
N VAL A 46 0.91 14.33 14.33
CA VAL A 46 -0.40 13.77 14.72
C VAL A 46 -0.72 14.09 16.18
N PHE A 47 0.22 13.87 17.11
CA PHE A 47 0.00 14.17 18.52
C PHE A 47 -0.14 15.66 18.79
N LEU A 48 0.59 16.52 18.07
CA LEU A 48 0.44 17.96 18.14
C LEU A 48 -0.96 18.40 17.69
N GLN A 49 -1.45 17.88 16.55
CA GLN A 49 -2.82 18.13 16.09
C GLN A 49 -3.86 17.74 17.14
N LEU A 50 -3.71 16.57 17.77
CA LEU A 50 -4.59 16.14 18.85
C LEU A 50 -4.49 17.06 20.08
N TRP A 51 -3.28 17.49 20.44
CA TRP A 51 -3.07 18.39 21.58
C TRP A 51 -3.81 19.72 21.42
N LEU A 52 -3.88 20.25 20.19
CA LEU A 52 -4.57 21.49 19.85
C LEU A 52 -6.10 21.40 19.93
N LEU A 53 -6.69 20.20 20.06
CA LEU A 53 -8.14 20.04 20.18
C LEU A 53 -8.62 20.36 21.61
N PRO A 54 -9.82 20.95 21.76
CA PRO A 54 -10.25 21.63 22.98
C PRO A 54 -10.62 20.70 24.15
N SER A 55 -10.94 19.43 23.89
CA SER A 55 -11.29 18.48 24.96
C SER A 55 -10.75 17.09 24.67
N PHE A 56 -10.49 16.33 25.74
CA PHE A 56 -10.01 14.95 25.64
C PHE A 56 -10.99 14.04 24.88
N TYR A 57 -12.30 14.24 25.08
CA TYR A 57 -13.33 13.54 24.33
C TYR A 57 -13.21 13.76 22.82
N ILE A 58 -13.10 15.03 22.39
CA ILE A 58 -12.96 15.37 20.96
C ILE A 58 -11.67 14.77 20.39
N ARG A 59 -10.57 14.74 21.15
CA ARG A 59 -9.31 14.11 20.74
C ARG A 59 -9.49 12.63 20.41
N ILE A 60 -10.13 11.88 21.32
CA ILE A 60 -10.36 10.44 21.12
C ILE A 60 -11.26 10.21 19.90
N VAL A 61 -12.39 10.93 19.82
CA VAL A 61 -13.35 10.75 18.73
C VAL A 61 -12.72 11.11 17.38
N TYR A 62 -12.03 12.25 17.30
CA TYR A 62 -11.33 12.67 16.09
C TYR A 62 -10.26 11.65 15.68
N PHE A 63 -9.45 11.17 16.63
CA PHE A 63 -8.44 10.17 16.35
C PHE A 63 -9.08 8.88 15.83
N ALA A 64 -10.10 8.35 16.50
CA ALA A 64 -10.78 7.13 16.10
C ALA A 64 -11.39 7.22 14.69
N ILE A 65 -12.11 8.30 14.39
CA ILE A 65 -12.68 8.53 13.06
C ILE A 65 -11.56 8.63 12.01
N SER A 66 -10.49 9.38 12.30
CA SER A 66 -9.37 9.53 11.37
C SER A 66 -8.71 8.18 11.03
N GLN A 67 -8.51 7.31 12.03
CA GLN A 67 -7.93 5.98 11.82
C GLN A 67 -8.86 5.07 11.02
N PHE A 68 -10.18 5.14 11.28
CA PHE A 68 -11.18 4.33 10.58
C PHE A 68 -11.31 4.73 9.11
N VAL A 69 -11.42 6.04 8.84
CA VAL A 69 -11.49 6.57 7.48
C VAL A 69 -10.21 6.24 6.73
N ALA A 70 -9.04 6.55 7.29
CA ALA A 70 -7.77 6.25 6.64
C ALA A 70 -7.57 4.75 6.39
N GLY A 71 -7.93 3.89 7.35
CA GLY A 71 -7.90 2.43 7.17
C GLY A 71 -8.80 1.96 6.04
N THR A 72 -10.01 2.50 5.95
CA THR A 72 -10.95 2.18 4.88
C THR A 72 -10.42 2.61 3.51
N LEU A 73 -9.89 3.82 3.39
CA LEU A 73 -9.33 4.33 2.13
C LEU A 73 -8.10 3.51 1.67
N ILE A 74 -7.18 3.19 2.59
CA ILE A 74 -6.02 2.33 2.27
C ILE A 74 -6.50 0.94 1.87
N ALA A 75 -7.45 0.37 2.60
CA ALA A 75 -7.93 -0.97 2.33
C ALA A 75 -8.68 -1.06 0.99
N LEU A 76 -9.41 -0.01 0.58
CA LEU A 76 -9.94 0.11 -0.78
C LEU A 76 -8.80 0.02 -1.80
N VAL A 77 -7.73 0.81 -1.59
CA VAL A 77 -6.61 0.85 -2.53
C VAL A 77 -5.88 -0.50 -2.65
N VAL A 78 -5.55 -1.11 -1.53
CA VAL A 78 -4.86 -2.41 -1.51
C VAL A 78 -5.75 -3.53 -2.07
N SER A 79 -7.06 -3.48 -1.81
CA SER A 79 -7.95 -4.56 -2.21
C SER A 79 -8.08 -4.69 -3.73
N TYR A 80 -8.22 -3.57 -4.43
CA TYR A 80 -8.30 -3.60 -5.90
C TYR A 80 -6.97 -3.97 -6.55
N ASN A 81 -5.86 -3.45 -6.04
CA ASN A 81 -4.54 -3.66 -6.66
C ASN A 81 -3.92 -5.03 -6.36
N HIS A 82 -4.07 -5.54 -5.13
CA HIS A 82 -3.31 -6.73 -4.69
C HIS A 82 -4.19 -7.91 -4.27
N ASN A 83 -5.43 -7.69 -3.85
CA ASN A 83 -6.30 -8.79 -3.38
C ASN A 83 -7.33 -9.25 -4.39
N SER A 84 -7.58 -8.50 -5.45
CA SER A 84 -8.60 -8.80 -6.46
C SER A 84 -8.04 -9.51 -7.70
N VAL A 85 -6.80 -10.01 -7.63
CA VAL A 85 -6.08 -10.66 -8.72
C VAL A 85 -5.81 -12.13 -8.39
N PRO A 86 -5.62 -13.00 -9.41
CA PRO A 86 -5.23 -14.39 -9.18
C PRO A 86 -3.97 -14.51 -8.33
N LYS A 87 -3.95 -15.49 -7.43
CA LYS A 87 -2.79 -15.85 -6.61
C LYS A 87 -2.23 -17.17 -7.13
N PHE A 88 -0.95 -17.19 -7.44
CA PHE A 88 -0.28 -18.35 -7.99
C PHE A 88 0.51 -19.08 -6.90
N PRO A 89 0.55 -20.43 -6.91
CA PRO A 89 1.34 -21.19 -5.95
C PRO A 89 2.85 -21.01 -6.20
N GLU A 90 3.66 -21.20 -5.16
CA GLU A 90 5.12 -20.97 -5.19
C GLU A 90 5.87 -21.85 -6.20
N ASN A 91 5.29 -22.97 -6.61
CA ASN A 91 5.85 -23.89 -7.60
C ASN A 91 5.36 -23.61 -9.03
N SER A 92 4.61 -22.53 -9.26
CA SER A 92 4.13 -22.15 -10.59
C SER A 92 5.29 -21.73 -11.49
N GLY A 93 5.37 -22.30 -12.69
CA GLY A 93 6.32 -21.89 -13.72
C GLY A 93 6.21 -20.41 -14.10
N LEU A 94 5.06 -19.79 -13.83
CA LEU A 94 4.81 -18.36 -14.03
C LEU A 94 5.76 -17.46 -13.20
N LEU A 95 6.23 -17.93 -12.04
CA LEU A 95 7.16 -17.19 -11.19
C LEU A 95 8.54 -17.01 -11.85
N ASN A 96 8.87 -17.84 -12.84
CA ASN A 96 10.07 -17.69 -13.65
C ASN A 96 9.93 -16.64 -14.77
N ASN A 97 8.71 -16.17 -15.03
CA ASN A 97 8.43 -15.12 -16.02
C ASN A 97 7.87 -13.88 -15.32
N PHE A 98 8.79 -13.00 -14.89
CA PHE A 98 8.45 -11.77 -14.17
C PHE A 98 7.42 -10.91 -14.92
N ALA A 99 7.54 -10.80 -16.25
CA ALA A 99 6.63 -9.99 -17.05
C ALA A 99 5.21 -10.55 -17.04
N ALA A 100 5.06 -11.85 -17.28
CA ALA A 100 3.75 -12.51 -17.25
C ALA A 100 3.13 -12.45 -15.84
N LEU A 101 3.93 -12.66 -14.79
CA LEU A 101 3.50 -12.54 -13.40
C LEU A 101 2.95 -11.13 -13.12
N HIS A 102 3.71 -10.08 -13.46
CA HIS A 102 3.27 -8.70 -13.26
C HIS A 102 1.97 -8.40 -13.99
N ILE A 103 1.82 -8.83 -15.24
CA ILE A 103 0.61 -8.63 -16.05
C ILE A 103 -0.60 -9.34 -15.43
N LEU A 104 -0.40 -10.54 -14.87
CA LEU A 104 -1.46 -11.38 -14.31
C LEU A 104 -1.87 -11.02 -12.87
N THR A 105 -0.95 -10.47 -12.09
CA THR A 105 -1.19 -10.10 -10.68
C THR A 105 -1.46 -8.61 -10.51
N THR A 106 -1.84 -7.91 -11.57
CA THR A 106 -2.16 -6.48 -11.55
C THR A 106 -3.47 -6.20 -12.27
N ARG A 107 -4.06 -5.02 -12.04
CA ARG A 107 -5.26 -4.56 -12.75
C ARG A 107 -5.15 -3.09 -13.09
N ASN A 108 -5.62 -2.76 -14.29
CA ASN A 108 -5.78 -1.36 -14.68
C ASN A 108 -7.13 -0.83 -14.20
N MET A 109 -7.13 0.41 -13.74
CA MET A 109 -8.35 1.14 -13.42
C MET A 109 -8.60 2.21 -14.49
N LYS A 110 -9.87 2.42 -14.86
CA LYS A 110 -10.24 3.48 -15.79
C LYS A 110 -9.79 4.83 -15.23
N SER A 111 -8.83 5.46 -15.90
CA SER A 111 -8.26 6.73 -15.45
C SER A 111 -9.27 7.87 -15.53
N SER A 112 -9.13 8.76 -14.58
CA SER A 112 -9.75 10.08 -14.48
C SER A 112 -8.91 10.90 -13.50
N PRO A 113 -8.96 12.24 -13.51
CA PRO A 113 -8.18 13.06 -12.57
C PRO A 113 -8.38 12.66 -11.10
N PHE A 114 -9.60 12.28 -10.72
CA PHE A 114 -9.89 11.78 -9.38
C PHE A 114 -9.23 10.44 -9.09
N VAL A 115 -9.32 9.49 -10.03
CA VAL A 115 -8.69 8.17 -9.90
C VAL A 115 -7.17 8.32 -9.84
N ASP A 116 -6.56 9.12 -10.70
CA ASP A 116 -5.10 9.29 -10.71
C ASP A 116 -4.60 9.89 -9.39
N TRP A 117 -5.35 10.85 -8.80
CA TRP A 117 -5.05 11.39 -7.47
C TRP A 117 -5.26 10.34 -6.36
N PHE A 118 -6.43 9.69 -6.34
CA PHE A 118 -6.83 8.78 -5.26
C PHE A 118 -5.94 7.53 -5.18
N TRP A 119 -5.52 7.02 -6.34
CA TRP A 119 -4.65 5.85 -6.48
C TRP A 119 -3.16 6.22 -6.52
N GLY A 120 -2.82 7.52 -6.45
CA GLY A 120 -1.44 8.00 -6.46
C GLY A 120 -0.69 7.70 -7.75
N GLY A 121 -1.39 7.67 -8.89
CA GLY A 121 -0.84 7.30 -10.20
C GLY A 121 -0.55 5.81 -10.38
N LEU A 122 -0.94 4.95 -9.43
CA LEU A 122 -0.74 3.51 -9.48
C LEU A 122 -1.90 2.75 -10.15
N ASN A 123 -2.78 3.47 -10.85
CA ASN A 123 -3.96 2.94 -11.54
C ASN A 123 -3.65 2.20 -12.86
N PHE A 124 -2.43 2.34 -13.39
CA PHE A 124 -1.97 1.57 -14.55
C PHE A 124 -0.72 0.79 -14.18
N GLN A 125 -0.78 -0.52 -14.39
CA GLN A 125 0.30 -1.46 -14.08
C GLN A 125 0.70 -2.30 -15.30
N SER A 126 -0.18 -2.40 -16.30
CA SER A 126 0.11 -3.02 -17.59
C SER A 126 -0.35 -2.14 -18.76
N LEU A 127 0.41 -2.17 -19.87
CA LEU A 127 0.04 -1.46 -21.11
C LEU A 127 -1.01 -2.21 -21.96
N LEU A 128 -1.35 -3.44 -21.55
CA LEU A 128 -2.26 -4.31 -22.28
C LEU A 128 -3.69 -4.08 -21.77
N ASN A 129 -4.64 -3.99 -22.70
CA ASN A 129 -6.06 -4.06 -22.35
C ASN A 129 -6.47 -5.51 -22.04
N ASP A 130 -7.63 -5.71 -21.41
CA ASP A 130 -8.08 -7.04 -20.95
C ASP A 130 -8.10 -8.11 -22.07
N ASN A 131 -8.41 -7.71 -23.31
CA ASN A 131 -8.40 -8.60 -24.47
C ASN A 131 -6.99 -9.01 -24.89
N GLN A 132 -6.02 -8.10 -24.86
CA GLN A 132 -4.62 -8.40 -25.12
C GLN A 132 -3.99 -9.23 -23.99
N LEU A 133 -4.42 -8.99 -22.74
CA LEU A 133 -4.02 -9.77 -21.57
C LEU A 133 -4.34 -11.25 -21.77
N LEU A 134 -5.59 -11.56 -22.12
CA LEU A 134 -6.07 -12.93 -22.36
C LEU A 134 -5.30 -13.63 -23.49
N TYR A 135 -4.97 -12.90 -24.56
CA TYR A 135 -4.16 -13.43 -25.66
C TYR A 135 -2.72 -13.75 -25.21
N THR A 136 -2.06 -12.85 -24.48
CA THR A 136 -0.70 -13.08 -23.97
C THR A 136 -0.65 -14.25 -22.98
N ILE A 137 -1.68 -14.41 -22.15
CA ILE A 137 -1.79 -15.53 -21.20
C ILE A 137 -1.94 -16.86 -21.96
N SER A 138 -2.74 -16.90 -23.03
CA SER A 138 -2.92 -18.10 -23.85
C SER A 138 -1.65 -18.57 -24.57
N GLN A 139 -0.68 -17.67 -24.76
CA GLN A 139 0.61 -17.95 -25.40
C GLN A 139 1.71 -18.32 -24.38
N ALA A 140 1.48 -18.04 -23.09
CA ALA A 140 2.44 -18.23 -22.01
C ALA A 140 2.19 -19.49 -21.16
N LEU A 141 1.02 -20.13 -21.34
CA LEU A 141 0.65 -21.44 -20.79
C LEU A 141 0.86 -22.53 -21.84
#